data_AF-A0A397R7Z5-F1
#
_entry.id   AF-A0A397R7Z5-F1
#
_cell.length_a   1.000
_cell.length_b   1.000
_cell.length_c   1.000
_cell.angle_alpha   90.00
_cell.angle_beta   90.00
_cell.angle_gamma   90.00
#
_symmetry.space_group_name_H-M   'P 1'
#
loop_
_entity.id
_entity.type
_entity.pdbx_description
1 polymer ?
#
loop_
_entity_poly.entity_id
_entity_poly.type
_entity_poly.pdbx_seq_one_letter_code
_entity_poly.pdbx_strand_id
1 'polypeptide(L)'
;MDRKSFLLEMRKAHQLKGLKPCFVMVKYKSDKLYHGEYIMSIKENTLYFQKINKFFAMLRPEADFELIATEYDFYKFETKRARATLTLYKKDGEYFSLDYMIGTKETFATEDNMERIAKCFDALGLHKMEVRKDGEWEFNSRAKGFN
;
A
#
# COMPACT_ATOMS: atom_id res chain seq x y z
N MET A 1 -19.99 -13.12 -3.83
CA MET A 1 -18.79 -13.22 -4.68
C MET A 1 -17.55 -13.13 -3.80
N ASP A 2 -16.56 -13.98 -3.99
CA ASP A 2 -15.31 -13.89 -3.25
C ASP A 2 -14.40 -12.76 -3.81
N ARG A 3 -13.43 -12.33 -2.99
CA ARG A 3 -12.51 -11.22 -3.34
C ARG A 3 -11.72 -11.44 -4.62
N LYS A 4 -11.26 -12.67 -4.86
CA LYS A 4 -10.48 -13.00 -6.06
C LYS A 4 -11.35 -12.89 -7.31
N SER A 5 -12.56 -13.47 -7.28
CA SER A 5 -13.50 -13.37 -8.40
C SER A 5 -13.85 -11.92 -8.71
N PHE A 6 -14.11 -11.10 -7.69
CA PHE A 6 -14.37 -9.66 -7.87
C PHE A 6 -13.19 -8.94 -8.55
N LEU A 7 -11.96 -9.13 -8.07
CA LEU A 7 -10.78 -8.51 -8.70
C LEU A 7 -10.58 -8.96 -10.15
N LEU A 8 -10.82 -10.24 -10.44
CA LEU A 8 -10.73 -10.77 -11.80
C LEU A 8 -11.78 -10.16 -12.72
N GLU A 9 -13.01 -9.96 -12.23
CA GLU A 9 -14.08 -9.31 -12.98
C GLU A 9 -13.75 -7.85 -13.29
N MET A 10 -13.39 -7.06 -12.28
CA MET A 10 -13.00 -5.65 -12.45
C MET A 10 -11.80 -5.51 -13.39
N ARG A 11 -10.83 -6.44 -13.32
CA ARG A 11 -9.67 -6.47 -14.22
C ARG A 11 -10.06 -6.78 -15.67
N LYS A 12 -10.92 -7.78 -15.89
CA LYS A 12 -11.43 -8.14 -17.22
C LYS A 12 -12.26 -7.01 -17.83
N ALA A 13 -12.97 -6.26 -16.99
CA ALA A 13 -13.74 -5.09 -17.39
C ALA A 13 -12.88 -3.82 -17.59
N HIS A 14 -11.55 -3.91 -17.43
CA HIS A 14 -10.63 -2.77 -17.55
C HIS A 14 -10.95 -1.59 -16.61
N GLN A 15 -11.55 -1.86 -15.45
CA GLN A 15 -11.93 -0.83 -14.47
C GLN A 15 -10.84 -0.50 -13.45
N LEU A 16 -9.74 -1.25 -13.44
CA LEU A 16 -8.64 -1.07 -12.50
C LEU A 16 -7.53 -0.21 -13.11
N LYS A 17 -7.08 0.80 -12.35
CA LYS A 17 -6.15 1.84 -12.85
C LYS A 17 -4.68 1.39 -12.95
N GLY A 18 -4.26 0.43 -12.13
CA GLY A 18 -2.87 -0.03 -12.05
C GLY A 18 -2.68 -1.52 -12.23
N LEU A 19 -1.45 -1.97 -12.01
CA LEU A 19 -1.08 -3.38 -12.12
C LEU A 19 -1.16 -4.08 -10.77
N LYS A 20 -1.43 -5.39 -10.84
CA LYS A 20 -1.41 -6.33 -9.70
C LYS A 20 -2.23 -5.83 -8.50
N PRO A 21 -3.56 -5.69 -8.69
CA PRO A 21 -4.45 -5.18 -7.66
C PRO A 21 -4.53 -6.10 -6.44
N CYS A 22 -4.69 -5.52 -5.26
CA CYS A 22 -5.01 -6.23 -4.02
C CYS A 22 -5.95 -5.41 -3.14
N PHE A 23 -6.62 -6.06 -2.19
CA PHE A 23 -7.40 -5.32 -1.20
C PHE A 23 -6.50 -4.81 -0.08
N VAL A 24 -6.75 -3.56 0.31
CA VAL A 24 -6.11 -2.95 1.48
C VAL A 24 -7.15 -2.24 2.34
N MET A 25 -6.83 -2.10 3.62
CA MET A 25 -7.55 -1.23 4.54
C MET A 25 -6.76 0.04 4.76
N VAL A 26 -7.22 1.15 4.22
CA VAL A 26 -6.59 2.45 4.50
C VAL A 26 -6.98 2.84 5.92
N LYS A 27 -5.99 3.16 6.74
CA LYS A 27 -6.18 3.57 8.14
C LYS A 27 -6.21 5.08 8.27
N TYR A 28 -5.22 5.76 7.67
CA TYR A 28 -4.96 7.15 7.99
C TYR A 28 -4.07 7.85 6.95
N LYS A 29 -4.35 9.14 6.74
CA LYS A 29 -3.49 10.15 6.11
C LYS A 29 -3.51 11.38 7.04
N SER A 30 -2.37 12.03 7.29
CA SER A 30 -2.10 13.08 8.30
C SER A 30 -3.16 14.17 8.59
N ASP A 31 -4.13 14.37 7.72
CA ASP A 31 -5.19 15.37 7.84
C ASP A 31 -6.61 14.82 7.60
N LYS A 32 -6.75 13.58 7.11
CA LYS A 32 -8.02 13.02 6.62
C LYS A 32 -8.15 11.53 6.91
N LEU A 33 -9.32 11.16 7.44
CA LEU A 33 -9.70 9.77 7.67
C LEU A 33 -10.20 9.14 6.37
N TYR A 34 -9.30 8.53 5.60
CA TYR A 34 -9.64 7.72 4.43
C TYR A 34 -10.06 6.30 4.80
N HIS A 35 -10.71 6.11 5.95
CA HIS A 35 -10.96 4.78 6.51
C HIS A 35 -11.81 3.90 5.58
N GLY A 36 -11.36 2.66 5.36
CA GLY A 36 -12.15 1.63 4.71
C GLY A 36 -11.38 0.81 3.70
N GLU A 37 -12.10 -0.01 2.95
CA GLU A 37 -11.53 -0.95 1.99
C GLU A 37 -11.37 -0.33 0.61
N TYR A 38 -10.20 -0.56 0.04
CA TYR A 38 -9.83 -0.11 -1.30
C TYR A 38 -9.19 -1.27 -2.05
N ILE A 39 -9.30 -1.23 -3.37
CA ILE A 39 -8.36 -1.93 -4.24
C ILE A 39 -7.16 -1.01 -4.41
N MET A 40 -6.00 -1.46 -3.95
CA MET A 40 -4.75 -0.80 -4.24
C MET A 40 -4.11 -1.43 -5.46
N SER A 41 -3.60 -0.60 -6.36
CA SER A 41 -2.76 -1.03 -7.47
C SER A 41 -1.65 -0.01 -7.69
N ILE A 42 -0.60 -0.38 -8.43
CA ILE A 42 0.54 0.51 -8.69
C ILE A 42 0.90 0.50 -10.16
N LYS A 43 1.26 1.68 -10.66
CA LYS A 43 1.81 1.87 -11.99
C LYS A 43 2.86 2.97 -11.90
N GLU A 44 4.05 2.70 -12.40
CA GLU A 44 5.20 3.62 -12.31
C GLU A 44 5.47 4.01 -10.85
N ASN A 45 5.37 5.29 -10.49
CA ASN A 45 5.55 5.80 -9.13
C ASN A 45 4.22 6.10 -8.40
N THR A 46 3.07 5.74 -8.97
CA THR A 46 1.75 6.10 -8.42
C THR A 46 1.05 4.89 -7.83
N LEU A 47 0.60 5.03 -6.58
CA LEU A 47 -0.31 4.10 -5.91
C LEU A 47 -1.74 4.59 -6.09
N TYR A 48 -2.56 3.77 -6.74
CA TYR A 48 -3.98 4.02 -6.96
C TYR A 48 -4.80 3.30 -5.90
N PHE A 49 -5.71 4.01 -5.25
CA PHE A 49 -6.63 3.48 -4.26
C PHE A 49 -8.06 3.66 -4.76
N GLN A 50 -8.66 2.57 -5.22
CA GLN A 50 -10.03 2.58 -5.74
C GLN A 50 -11.00 2.12 -4.66
N LYS A 51 -11.95 2.97 -4.26
CA LYS A 51 -12.85 2.67 -3.15
C LYS A 51 -13.82 1.57 -3.51
N ILE A 52 -14.07 0.66 -2.57
CA ILE A 52 -15.03 -0.42 -2.76
C ILE A 52 -16.26 -0.18 -1.90
N ASN A 53 -17.43 -0.36 -2.51
CA ASN A 53 -18.67 -0.54 -1.80
C ASN A 53 -18.84 -2.01 -1.40
N LYS A 54 -18.54 -2.35 -0.14
CA LYS A 54 -18.62 -3.73 0.37
C LYS A 54 -19.98 -4.40 0.18
N PHE A 55 -21.07 -3.63 0.27
CA PHE A 55 -22.42 -4.20 0.20
C PHE A 55 -22.83 -4.57 -1.22
N PHE A 56 -22.31 -3.84 -2.21
CA PHE A 56 -22.72 -3.97 -3.60
C PHE A 56 -21.63 -4.56 -4.50
N ALA A 57 -20.44 -4.85 -3.95
CA ALA A 57 -19.27 -5.30 -4.72
C ALA A 57 -19.06 -4.43 -5.98
N MET A 58 -18.94 -3.12 -5.76
CA MET A 58 -18.82 -2.12 -6.82
C MET A 58 -17.75 -1.10 -6.45
N LEU A 59 -17.11 -0.51 -7.46
CA LEU A 59 -16.22 0.63 -7.28
C LEU A 59 -17.02 1.89 -6.96
N ARG A 60 -16.40 2.81 -6.21
CA ARG A 60 -16.91 4.16 -5.90
C ARG A 60 -15.89 5.22 -6.35
N PRO A 61 -15.83 5.53 -7.65
CA PRO A 61 -14.79 6.39 -8.22
C PRO A 61 -14.69 7.77 -7.57
N GLU A 62 -15.80 8.29 -7.05
CA GLU A 62 -15.88 9.57 -6.34
C GLU A 62 -15.07 9.62 -5.03
N ALA A 63 -14.71 8.46 -4.49
CA ALA A 63 -13.92 8.30 -3.28
C ALA A 63 -12.53 7.68 -3.55
N ASP A 64 -12.16 7.54 -4.82
CA ASP A 64 -10.82 7.11 -5.21
C ASP A 64 -9.80 8.19 -4.86
N PHE A 65 -8.57 7.77 -4.59
CA PHE A 65 -7.45 8.71 -4.45
C PHE A 65 -6.15 8.05 -4.90
N GLU A 66 -5.14 8.88 -5.07
CA GLU A 66 -3.84 8.49 -5.59
C GLU A 66 -2.75 9.05 -4.69
N LEU A 67 -1.65 8.31 -4.56
CA LEU A 67 -0.46 8.75 -3.85
C LEU A 67 0.75 8.63 -4.78
N ILE A 68 1.53 9.69 -4.84
CA ILE A 68 2.79 9.71 -5.57
C ILE A 68 3.88 9.21 -4.61
N ALA A 69 4.46 8.05 -4.89
CA ALA A 69 5.43 7.41 -4.00
C ALA A 69 6.64 8.31 -3.73
N THR A 70 7.09 9.07 -4.74
CA THR A 70 8.26 9.97 -4.63
C THR A 70 8.02 11.21 -3.77
N GLU A 71 6.79 11.44 -3.30
CA GLU A 71 6.51 12.47 -2.27
C GLU A 71 6.85 11.99 -0.86
N TYR A 72 7.12 10.70 -0.69
CA TYR A 72 7.52 10.11 0.57
C TYR A 72 9.02 9.82 0.55
N ASP A 73 9.65 9.98 1.71
CA ASP A 73 11.08 9.74 1.88
C ASP A 73 11.33 8.34 2.46
N PHE A 74 10.41 7.84 3.28
CA PHE A 74 10.57 6.60 4.01
C PHE A 74 9.35 5.70 3.89
N TYR A 75 9.60 4.40 4.01
CA TYR A 75 8.53 3.42 4.15
C TYR A 75 8.87 2.38 5.22
N LYS A 76 7.83 1.78 5.77
CA LYS A 76 7.93 0.81 6.85
C LYS A 76 6.90 -0.30 6.65
N PHE A 77 7.34 -1.54 6.76
CA PHE A 77 6.46 -2.70 6.82
C PHE A 77 6.50 -3.34 8.20
N GLU A 78 5.33 -3.56 8.79
CA GLU A 78 5.18 -4.28 10.07
C GLU A 78 4.21 -5.45 9.90
N THR A 79 4.69 -6.67 10.13
CA THR A 79 3.83 -7.85 10.15
C THR A 79 3.46 -8.17 11.59
N LYS A 80 2.16 -8.16 11.91
CA LYS A 80 1.62 -8.56 13.22
C LYS A 80 0.48 -9.55 13.01
N ARG A 81 0.72 -10.82 13.37
CA ARG A 81 -0.25 -11.91 13.23
C ARG A 81 -0.76 -12.01 11.78
N ALA A 82 -2.07 -11.86 11.57
CA ALA A 82 -2.75 -11.97 10.28
C ALA A 82 -2.86 -10.63 9.51
N ARG A 83 -2.09 -9.60 9.90
CA ARG A 83 -2.06 -8.31 9.20
C ARG A 83 -0.63 -7.86 8.97
N ALA A 84 -0.41 -7.20 7.84
CA ALA A 84 0.79 -6.43 7.59
C ALA A 84 0.41 -4.97 7.37
N THR A 85 1.10 -4.07 8.03
CA THR A 85 0.91 -2.63 7.87
C THR A 85 2.01 -2.10 6.96
N LEU A 86 1.65 -1.27 5.98
CA LEU A 86 2.58 -0.36 5.32
C LEU A 86 2.33 1.05 5.82
N THR A 87 3.41 1.73 6.21
CA THR A 87 3.38 3.16 6.48
C THR A 87 4.40 3.86 5.61
N LEU A 88 3.98 4.93 4.94
CA LEU A 88 4.83 5.85 4.18
C LEU A 88 4.97 7.13 4.98
N TYR A 89 6.18 7.67 5.06
CA TYR A 89 6.50 8.88 5.81
C TYR A 89 7.16 9.92 4.92
N LYS A 90 6.77 11.18 5.10
CA LYS A 90 7.49 12.35 4.60
C LYS A 90 8.47 12.84 5.68
N LYS A 91 9.48 13.61 5.26
CA LYS A 91 10.43 14.27 6.17
C LYS A 91 9.81 15.20 7.20
N ASP A 92 8.68 15.83 6.87
CA ASP A 92 7.97 16.77 7.76
C ASP A 92 7.14 16.08 8.85
N GLY A 93 7.15 14.74 8.89
CA GLY A 93 6.40 13.94 9.86
C GLY A 93 4.99 13.57 9.39
N GLU A 94 4.55 14.03 8.20
CA GLU A 94 3.34 13.50 7.59
C GLU A 94 3.51 12.01 7.24
N TYR A 95 2.42 11.26 7.37
CA TYR A 95 2.42 9.84 7.06
C TYR A 95 1.10 9.36 6.49
N PHE A 96 1.19 8.25 5.77
CA PHE A 96 0.06 7.50 5.25
C PHE A 96 0.22 6.04 5.64
N SER A 97 -0.85 5.42 6.14
CA SER A 97 -0.81 4.03 6.60
C SER A 97 -1.99 3.20 6.11
N LEU A 98 -1.68 1.95 5.76
CA LEU A 98 -2.65 0.94 5.33
C LEU A 98 -2.31 -0.44 5.90
N ASP A 99 -3.32 -1.29 5.99
CA ASP A 99 -3.17 -2.71 6.29
C ASP A 99 -3.44 -3.57 5.06
N TYR A 100 -2.59 -4.56 4.86
CA TYR A 100 -2.85 -5.74 4.05
C TYR A 100 -3.44 -6.87 4.89
N MET A 101 -4.27 -7.69 4.25
CA MET A 101 -4.81 -8.91 4.85
C MET A 101 -3.99 -10.12 4.42
N ILE A 102 -3.21 -10.66 5.34
CA ILE A 102 -2.36 -11.84 5.13
C ILE A 102 -3.23 -13.08 4.96
N GLY A 103 -2.80 -14.01 4.11
CA GLY A 103 -3.48 -15.30 3.91
C GLY A 103 -4.86 -15.20 3.23
N THR A 104 -5.24 -14.04 2.70
CA THR A 104 -6.45 -13.91 1.90
C THR A 104 -6.20 -14.36 0.46
N LYS A 105 -7.11 -15.18 -0.07
CA LYS A 105 -7.02 -15.66 -1.45
C LYS A 105 -7.47 -14.55 -2.39
N GLU A 106 -6.50 -13.79 -2.90
CA GLU A 106 -6.70 -12.75 -3.91
C GLU A 106 -6.10 -13.18 -5.26
N THR A 107 -6.04 -12.27 -6.24
CA THR A 107 -5.38 -12.54 -7.53
C THR A 107 -3.86 -12.70 -7.40
N PHE A 108 -3.26 -12.06 -6.41
CA PHE A 108 -1.85 -12.12 -6.06
C PHE A 108 -1.77 -12.28 -4.54
N ALA A 109 -0.83 -13.09 -4.04
CA ALA A 109 -0.65 -13.19 -2.60
C ALA A 109 -0.26 -11.82 -2.03
N THR A 110 -0.78 -11.50 -0.85
CA THR A 110 -0.52 -10.23 -0.16
C THR A 110 0.98 -10.00 -0.01
N GLU A 111 1.71 -11.05 0.35
CA GLU A 111 3.13 -11.09 0.61
C GLU A 111 3.93 -10.76 -0.65
N ASP A 112 3.57 -11.38 -1.79
CA ASP A 112 4.18 -11.10 -3.10
C ASP A 112 3.98 -9.64 -3.50
N ASN A 113 2.81 -9.07 -3.19
CA ASN A 113 2.51 -7.68 -3.47
C ASN A 113 3.32 -6.73 -2.58
N MET A 114 3.46 -7.03 -1.29
CA MET A 114 4.28 -6.25 -0.37
C MET A 114 5.75 -6.24 -0.77
N GLU A 115 6.32 -7.42 -1.06
CA GLU A 115 7.73 -7.53 -1.48
C GLU A 115 7.98 -6.74 -2.77
N ARG A 116 7.05 -6.83 -3.72
CA ARG A 116 7.11 -6.07 -4.97
C ARG A 116 7.03 -4.56 -4.75
N ILE A 117 6.15 -4.12 -3.86
CA ILE A 117 6.03 -2.70 -3.52
C ILE A 117 7.30 -2.20 -2.85
N ALA A 118 7.87 -2.97 -1.92
CA ALA A 118 9.17 -2.66 -1.31
C ALA A 118 10.26 -2.48 -2.38
N LYS A 119 10.39 -3.42 -3.33
CA LYS A 119 11.33 -3.30 -4.45
C LYS A 119 11.08 -2.05 -5.30
N CYS A 120 9.82 -1.69 -5.53
CA CYS A 120 9.46 -0.48 -6.27
C CYS A 120 9.89 0.79 -5.50
N PHE A 121 9.66 0.81 -4.20
CA PHE A 121 10.07 1.93 -3.35
C PHE A 121 11.58 2.08 -3.29
N ASP A 122 12.32 0.98 -3.11
CA ASP A 122 13.77 0.99 -3.14
C ASP A 122 14.30 1.53 -4.48
N ALA A 123 13.69 1.12 -5.61
CA ALA A 123 14.05 1.60 -6.95
C ALA A 123 13.72 3.09 -7.17
N LEU A 124 12.73 3.63 -6.45
CA LEU A 124 12.35 5.04 -6.48
C LEU A 124 13.17 5.88 -5.48
N GLY A 125 14.09 5.26 -4.72
CA GLY A 125 14.93 5.94 -3.74
C GLY A 125 14.28 6.15 -2.38
N LEU A 126 13.13 5.53 -2.10
CA LEU A 126 12.54 5.56 -0.76
C LEU A 126 13.34 4.66 0.17
N HIS A 127 13.53 5.11 1.41
CA HIS A 127 14.33 4.38 2.38
C HIS A 127 13.46 3.56 3.33
N LYS A 128 13.78 2.26 3.44
CA LYS A 128 13.13 1.40 4.41
C LYS A 128 13.56 1.76 5.84
N MET A 129 12.59 1.93 6.73
CA MET A 129 12.82 2.04 8.17
C MET A 129 12.93 0.66 8.79
N GLU A 130 13.91 0.46 9.67
CA GLU A 130 14.08 -0.78 10.44
C GLU A 130 13.82 -0.55 11.93
N VAL A 131 13.25 -1.57 12.59
CA VAL A 131 13.10 -1.60 14.05
C VAL A 131 14.46 -1.91 14.66
N ARG A 132 14.99 -1.06 15.54
CA ARG A 132 16.09 -1.44 16.42
C ARG A 132 15.60 -2.37 17.52
N LYS A 133 16.52 -3.18 18.07
CA LYS A 133 16.23 -4.14 19.16
C LYS A 133 15.71 -3.48 20.45
N ASP A 134 15.91 -2.17 20.62
CA ASP A 134 15.40 -1.35 21.72
C ASP A 134 13.99 -0.76 21.47
N GLY A 135 13.42 -0.98 20.28
CA GLY A 135 12.13 -0.44 19.88
C GLY A 135 12.18 0.94 19.23
N GLU A 136 13.37 1.55 19.12
CA GLU A 136 13.55 2.79 18.36
C GLU A 136 13.65 2.49 16.85
N TRP A 137 13.27 3.45 16.02
CA TRP A 137 13.30 3.29 14.56
C TRP A 137 14.51 3.99 13.98
N GLU A 138 15.27 3.29 13.14
CA GLU A 138 16.39 3.88 12.43
C GLU A 138 16.29 3.70 10.92
N PHE A 139 16.91 4.65 10.23
CA PHE A 139 17.11 4.61 8.80
C PHE A 139 18.14 3.53 8.47
N ASN A 140 17.79 2.60 7.58
CA ASN A 140 18.80 1.74 6.99
C ASN A 140 19.55 2.55 5.91
N SER A 141 20.67 3.16 6.28
CA SER A 141 21.54 3.95 5.39
C SER A 141 22.41 3.10 4.46
N ARG A 142 22.07 1.82 4.19
CA ARG A 142 22.81 1.00 3.21
C ARG A 142 22.70 1.47 1.75
N ALA A 143 22.07 2.62 1.48
CA ALA A 143 22.35 3.40 0.29
C ALA A 143 23.70 4.12 0.47
N LYS A 144 24.78 3.51 -0.06
CA LYS A 144 26.10 4.14 -0.18
C LYS A 144 25.96 5.59 -0.66
N GLY A 145 26.46 6.53 0.14
CA GLY A 145 26.75 7.89 -0.30
C GLY A 145 25.89 8.98 0.32
N PHE A 146 26.10 9.25 1.60
CA PHE A 146 25.93 10.60 2.15
C PHE A 146 27.12 10.86 3.08
N ASN A 147 28.11 11.56 2.53
CA ASN A 147 29.02 12.43 3.27
C ASN A 147 28.50 13.86 3.13
#